data_AF-A0A1G1D3Y0-F1
#
_entry.id   AF-A0A1G1D3Y0-F1
#
_cell.length_a   1.000
_cell.length_b   1.000
_cell.length_c   1.000
_cell.angle_alpha   90.00
_cell.angle_beta   90.00
_cell.angle_gamma   90.00
#
_symmetry.space_group_name_H-M   'P 1'
#
loop_
_entity.id
_entity.type
_entity.pdbx_description
1 polymer ?
#
loop_
_entity_poly.entity_id
_entity_poly.type
_entity_poly.pdbx_seq_one_letter_code
_entity_poly.pdbx_strand_id
1 'polypeptide(L)'
;MGKSQKIQENANLTLVIFPYLFLSKEYNTDGITLKPSFQNIIDQEEPIVKKQLLRIAEFFRYAYNKQVNAWSYYIAYLSNKKDWFSLRDRLNNLITILRYSNLSEPRNNALFSHFDYFIFEVNHLHLDDSSEFHYYDGLLNGENTIGFHTHKDSVGNPFSFHYEMSPLVLEDIENDRYLQKFYSHRSFSNKEEKRLLRAMEWFNRSFATTKEVDQADAIIHLESAFEALFKTDREGIKAQVQSGLIQFLGETNELIDWINQFWKLRCAIVHGDAELKPFFFQHTKGSKGHRDHVVMGRKIFTRCLDTFFQIRGSTYSCDIHEELVSNEVRIKETKKCLQNRAANDLKEAFHLISGLRKDDTSFSKKDTVAFGKMFLPFVIEDLRQENKNDIATNIETILKWSGSKYSDLALIYNEASTKYREFYFSNSHSISNPIPIETSFLRSAGYTFLDFAIWRLLTFFD
;
A
#
# COMPACT_ATOMS: atom_id res chain seq x y z
N MET A 1 37.08 14.21 -21.11
CA MET A 1 38.00 13.24 -21.75
C MET A 1 37.70 11.87 -21.18
N GLY A 2 36.96 11.08 -21.96
CA GLY A 2 36.28 9.88 -21.51
C GLY A 2 37.18 8.67 -21.43
N LYS A 3 37.03 7.88 -20.37
CA LYS A 3 37.40 6.47 -20.40
C LYS A 3 36.34 5.75 -21.24
N SER A 4 36.66 5.57 -22.53
CA SER A 4 36.02 4.54 -23.35
C SER A 4 36.19 3.21 -22.61
N GLN A 5 35.07 2.66 -22.12
CA GLN A 5 35.01 1.23 -21.83
C GLN A 5 35.27 0.54 -23.15
N LYS A 6 36.48 0.01 -23.32
CA LYS A 6 36.78 -0.94 -24.40
C LYS A 6 35.67 -1.98 -24.39
N ILE A 7 34.89 -2.02 -25.46
CA ILE A 7 34.02 -3.13 -25.82
C ILE A 7 34.89 -4.38 -25.67
N GLN A 8 34.63 -5.20 -24.64
CA GLN A 8 35.27 -6.50 -24.52
C GLN A 8 34.80 -7.28 -25.74
N GLU A 9 35.74 -7.71 -26.60
CA GLU A 9 35.50 -8.21 -27.96
C GLU A 9 34.54 -9.42 -28.06
N ASN A 10 34.02 -9.95 -26.94
CA ASN A 10 33.08 -11.07 -26.88
C ASN A 10 31.85 -10.82 -25.98
N ALA A 11 31.59 -9.58 -25.53
CA ALA A 11 30.46 -9.29 -24.65
C ALA A 11 29.23 -8.84 -25.44
N ASN A 12 28.07 -9.46 -25.19
CA ASN A 12 26.79 -9.07 -25.78
C ASN A 12 26.28 -7.78 -25.13
N LEU A 13 25.84 -6.83 -25.97
CA LEU A 13 25.11 -5.65 -25.51
C LEU A 13 23.76 -6.09 -24.93
N THR A 14 23.56 -5.82 -23.64
CA THR A 14 22.34 -6.14 -22.91
C THR A 14 21.68 -4.83 -22.47
N LEU A 15 20.47 -4.59 -22.95
CA LEU A 15 19.66 -3.42 -22.62
C LEU A 15 18.57 -3.84 -21.65
N VAL A 16 18.52 -3.19 -20.50
CA VAL A 16 17.46 -3.36 -19.50
C VAL A 16 16.59 -2.12 -19.50
N ILE A 17 15.30 -2.28 -19.75
CA ILE A 17 14.34 -1.17 -19.82
C ILE A 17 13.25 -1.38 -18.78
N PHE A 18 13.00 -0.33 -18.00
CA PHE A 18 11.87 -0.20 -17.08
C PHE A 18 10.88 0.78 -17.70
N PRO A 19 9.93 0.31 -18.52
CA PRO A 19 9.09 1.19 -19.31
C PRO A 19 8.15 2.03 -18.44
N TYR A 20 7.65 1.51 -17.32
CA TYR A 20 6.65 2.18 -16.49
C TYR A 20 7.20 2.70 -15.17
N LEU A 21 8.53 2.76 -15.03
CA LEU A 21 9.22 3.34 -13.89
C LEU A 21 10.19 4.39 -14.40
N PHE A 22 10.01 5.62 -13.95
CA PHE A 22 10.86 6.76 -14.30
C PHE A 22 11.57 7.29 -13.06
N LEU A 23 12.90 7.36 -13.09
CA LEU A 23 13.69 8.01 -12.05
C LEU A 23 13.91 9.48 -12.39
N SER A 24 13.87 10.39 -11.42
CA SER A 24 14.17 11.80 -11.68
C SER A 24 15.67 12.10 -11.83
N LYS A 25 16.54 11.16 -11.42
CA LYS A 25 18.00 11.24 -11.49
C LYS A 25 18.61 9.85 -11.68
N GLU A 26 19.87 9.80 -12.12
CA GLU A 26 20.62 8.54 -12.14
C GLU A 26 20.72 7.95 -10.74
N TYR A 27 20.55 6.63 -10.64
CA TYR A 27 20.64 5.90 -9.38
C TYR A 27 21.60 4.73 -9.50
N ASN A 28 22.56 4.68 -8.58
CA ASN A 28 23.61 3.67 -8.54
C ASN A 28 23.44 2.75 -7.34
N THR A 29 23.22 1.47 -7.58
CA THR A 29 23.16 0.45 -6.52
C THR A 29 23.64 -0.90 -7.02
N ASP A 30 24.45 -1.61 -6.22
CA ASP A 30 24.89 -2.99 -6.51
C ASP A 30 25.45 -3.21 -7.93
N GLY A 31 26.21 -2.23 -8.44
CA GLY A 31 26.77 -2.27 -9.79
C GLY A 31 25.74 -2.15 -10.92
N ILE A 32 24.52 -1.71 -10.61
CA ILE A 32 23.48 -1.28 -11.53
C ILE A 32 23.42 0.25 -11.48
N THR A 33 23.48 0.88 -12.66
CA THR A 33 23.32 2.33 -12.83
C THR A 33 22.03 2.56 -13.62
N LEU A 34 20.92 2.75 -12.91
CA LEU A 34 19.66 3.10 -13.56
C LEU A 34 19.74 4.56 -14.02
N LYS A 35 19.55 4.78 -15.30
CA LYS A 35 19.57 6.09 -15.96
C LYS A 35 18.15 6.48 -16.38
N PRO A 36 17.77 7.76 -16.25
CA PRO A 36 16.51 8.23 -16.81
C PRO A 36 16.62 8.54 -18.30
N SER A 37 15.52 8.35 -19.02
CA SER A 37 15.43 8.58 -20.46
C SER A 37 15.36 10.06 -20.87
N PHE A 38 15.98 10.98 -20.12
CA PHE A 38 16.07 12.38 -20.54
C PHE A 38 16.91 12.49 -21.81
N GLN A 39 16.48 13.34 -22.75
CA GLN A 39 17.13 13.50 -24.05
C GLN A 39 18.63 13.78 -23.93
N ASN A 40 19.03 14.67 -23.01
CA ASN A 40 20.42 15.03 -22.78
C ASN A 40 21.27 13.89 -22.20
N ILE A 41 20.67 12.86 -21.59
CA ILE A 41 21.35 11.66 -21.10
C ILE A 41 21.44 10.63 -22.23
N ILE A 42 20.33 10.39 -22.93
CA ILE A 42 20.27 9.48 -24.09
C ILE A 42 21.25 9.92 -25.20
N ASP A 43 21.40 11.23 -25.42
CA ASP A 43 22.33 11.80 -26.41
C ASP A 43 23.80 11.58 -26.06
N GLN A 44 24.13 11.26 -24.81
CA GLN A 44 25.49 10.96 -24.38
C GLN A 44 25.84 9.48 -24.51
N GLU A 45 24.87 8.61 -24.76
CA GLU A 45 25.11 7.19 -24.98
C GLU A 45 25.81 6.93 -26.33
N GLU A 46 26.48 5.79 -26.44
CA GLU A 46 27.07 5.37 -27.71
C GLU A 46 25.99 5.35 -28.81
N PRO A 47 26.31 5.79 -30.05
CA PRO A 47 25.31 5.93 -31.11
C PRO A 47 24.46 4.68 -31.33
N ILE A 48 25.08 3.51 -31.21
CA ILE A 48 24.39 2.22 -31.36
C ILE A 48 23.44 1.92 -30.20
N VAL A 49 23.85 2.20 -28.97
CA VAL A 49 23.03 2.01 -27.77
C VAL A 49 21.84 2.96 -27.79
N LYS A 50 22.07 4.25 -28.05
CA LYS A 50 21.01 5.26 -28.20
C LYS A 50 19.95 4.81 -29.20
N LYS A 51 20.38 4.38 -30.38
CA LYS A 51 19.50 3.95 -31.46
C LYS A 51 18.63 2.75 -31.03
N GLN A 52 19.23 1.72 -30.42
CA GLN A 52 18.50 0.53 -29.99
C GLN A 52 17.54 0.84 -28.85
N LEU A 53 17.94 1.67 -27.88
CA LEU A 53 17.06 2.11 -26.80
C LEU A 53 15.81 2.83 -27.31
N LEU A 54 15.96 3.79 -28.24
CA LEU A 54 14.84 4.53 -28.81
C LEU A 54 13.89 3.60 -29.58
N ARG A 55 14.41 2.67 -30.39
CA ARG A 55 13.59 1.68 -31.11
C ARG A 55 12.83 0.76 -30.17
N ILE A 56 13.48 0.24 -29.13
CA ILE A 56 12.80 -0.66 -28.19
C ILE A 56 11.73 0.10 -27.38
N ALA A 57 12.00 1.36 -27.01
CA ALA A 57 11.03 2.20 -26.31
C ALA A 57 9.74 2.41 -27.13
N GLU A 58 9.80 2.36 -28.46
CA GLU A 58 8.63 2.42 -29.33
C GLU A 58 7.70 1.20 -29.21
N PHE A 59 8.04 0.12 -28.51
CA PHE A 59 7.09 -0.99 -28.28
C PHE A 59 6.14 -0.74 -27.11
N PHE A 60 6.51 0.08 -26.15
CA PHE A 60 5.75 0.21 -24.91
C PHE A 60 4.63 1.25 -25.03
N ARG A 61 3.43 0.85 -24.61
CA ARG A 61 2.21 1.65 -24.72
C ARG A 61 1.41 1.62 -23.42
N TYR A 62 0.86 2.76 -23.04
CA TYR A 62 -0.15 2.84 -21.98
C TYR A 62 -1.52 3.25 -22.53
N ALA A 63 -2.51 3.38 -21.65
CA ALA A 63 -3.92 3.70 -21.91
C ALA A 63 -4.21 4.38 -23.28
N TYR A 64 -5.18 3.86 -24.02
CA TYR A 64 -5.55 4.32 -25.37
C TYR A 64 -4.40 4.22 -26.40
N ASN A 65 -3.51 3.24 -26.23
CA ASN A 65 -2.39 2.98 -27.13
C ASN A 65 -1.43 4.18 -27.28
N LYS A 66 -1.22 4.93 -26.19
CA LYS A 66 -0.28 6.06 -26.15
C LYS A 66 1.14 5.59 -25.88
N GLN A 67 2.12 6.18 -26.56
CA GLN A 67 3.54 5.86 -26.36
C GLN A 67 4.03 6.29 -24.98
N VAL A 68 4.81 5.41 -24.35
CA VAL A 68 5.50 5.74 -23.10
C VAL A 68 6.74 6.60 -23.39
N ASN A 69 6.71 7.84 -22.93
CA ASN A 69 7.75 8.83 -23.25
C ASN A 69 8.80 9.03 -22.15
N ALA A 70 8.58 8.44 -20.97
CA ALA A 70 9.47 8.54 -19.82
C ALA A 70 9.66 7.15 -19.22
N TRP A 71 10.90 6.69 -19.19
CA TRP A 71 11.29 5.35 -18.74
C TRP A 71 12.70 5.40 -18.13
N SER A 72 13.08 4.33 -17.44
CA SER A 72 14.44 4.17 -16.91
C SER A 72 15.14 2.99 -17.58
N TYR A 73 16.46 3.02 -17.65
CA TYR A 73 17.22 1.94 -18.27
C TYR A 73 18.56 1.68 -17.61
N TYR A 74 19.12 0.53 -17.94
CA TYR A 74 20.48 0.14 -17.59
C TYR A 74 21.12 -0.60 -18.76
N ILE A 75 22.42 -0.39 -18.93
CA ILE A 75 23.20 -1.02 -19.99
C ILE A 75 24.22 -1.96 -19.33
N ALA A 76 24.27 -3.19 -19.81
CA ALA A 76 25.29 -4.16 -19.43
C ALA A 76 25.97 -4.77 -20.65
N TYR A 77 27.19 -5.24 -20.44
CA TYR A 77 27.95 -6.03 -21.41
C TYR A 77 28.23 -7.38 -20.77
N LEU A 78 27.56 -8.42 -21.25
CA LEU A 78 27.58 -9.75 -20.65
C LEU A 78 28.34 -10.72 -21.55
N SER A 79 29.32 -11.44 -20.99
CA SER A 79 30.16 -12.36 -21.78
C SER A 79 29.76 -13.82 -21.62
N ASN A 80 28.97 -14.15 -20.60
CA ASN A 80 28.62 -15.53 -20.29
C ASN A 80 27.31 -15.63 -19.48
N LYS A 81 26.81 -16.86 -19.37
CA LYS A 81 25.57 -17.20 -18.65
C LYS A 81 25.61 -16.84 -17.15
N LYS A 82 26.79 -16.89 -16.52
CA LYS A 82 26.95 -16.55 -15.10
C LYS A 82 26.75 -15.05 -14.87
N ASP A 83 27.29 -14.22 -15.75
CA ASP A 83 27.10 -12.76 -15.70
C ASP A 83 25.63 -12.40 -15.89
N TRP A 84 24.95 -13.12 -16.78
CA TRP A 84 23.51 -12.98 -17.00
C TRP A 84 22.68 -13.29 -15.76
N PHE A 85 22.88 -14.45 -15.12
CA PHE A 85 22.17 -14.79 -13.90
C PHE A 85 22.49 -13.82 -12.76
N SER A 86 23.74 -13.37 -12.66
CA SER A 86 24.15 -12.34 -11.69
C SER A 86 23.43 -11.02 -11.93
N LEU A 87 23.27 -10.58 -13.19
CA LEU A 87 22.48 -9.40 -13.51
C LEU A 87 21.01 -9.58 -13.12
N ARG A 88 20.38 -10.69 -13.54
CA ARG A 88 18.98 -10.99 -13.23
C ARG A 88 18.73 -10.98 -11.72
N ASP A 89 19.57 -11.66 -10.94
CA ASP A 89 19.38 -11.77 -9.50
C ASP A 89 19.50 -10.38 -8.82
N ARG A 90 20.44 -9.53 -9.27
CA ARG A 90 20.57 -8.15 -8.78
C ARG A 90 19.37 -7.28 -9.14
N LEU A 91 18.85 -7.39 -10.37
CA LEU A 91 17.64 -6.70 -10.79
C LEU A 91 16.42 -7.17 -9.99
N ASN A 92 16.28 -8.48 -9.75
CA ASN A 92 15.18 -9.05 -8.98
C ASN A 92 15.19 -8.57 -7.52
N ASN A 93 16.37 -8.48 -6.90
CA ASN A 93 16.50 -7.89 -5.57
C ASN A 93 16.10 -6.41 -5.58
N LEU A 94 16.54 -5.65 -6.58
CA LEU A 94 16.27 -4.22 -6.68
C LEU A 94 14.78 -3.96 -6.81
N ILE A 95 14.11 -4.64 -7.75
CA ILE A 95 12.67 -4.47 -7.93
C ILE A 95 11.89 -4.95 -6.71
N THR A 96 12.34 -6.00 -6.01
CA THR A 96 11.65 -6.49 -4.82
C THR A 96 11.63 -5.43 -3.73
N ILE A 97 12.77 -4.77 -3.50
CA ILE A 97 12.90 -3.73 -2.49
C ILE A 97 12.14 -2.46 -2.92
N LEU A 98 12.28 -2.02 -4.17
CA LEU A 98 11.56 -0.85 -4.69
C LEU A 98 10.04 -1.02 -4.65
N ARG A 99 9.58 -2.17 -5.12
CA ARG A 99 8.16 -2.53 -5.11
C ARG A 99 7.64 -2.61 -3.69
N TYR A 100 8.40 -3.21 -2.77
CA TYR A 100 8.02 -3.25 -1.37
C TYR A 100 7.91 -1.83 -0.79
N SER A 101 8.91 -0.97 -0.99
CA SER A 101 8.89 0.42 -0.52
C SER A 101 7.64 1.19 -0.98
N ASN A 102 7.29 1.05 -2.27
CA ASN A 102 6.19 1.83 -2.86
C ASN A 102 4.79 1.22 -2.71
N LEU A 103 4.67 -0.09 -2.47
CA LEU A 103 3.38 -0.75 -2.27
C LEU A 103 3.03 -0.93 -0.79
N SER A 104 4.04 -1.04 0.09
CA SER A 104 3.84 -1.22 1.54
C SER A 104 3.23 0.01 2.21
N GLU A 105 3.47 1.18 1.65
CA GLU A 105 2.76 2.42 1.95
C GLU A 105 2.08 2.88 0.66
N PRO A 106 0.76 3.16 0.66
CA PRO A 106 0.07 3.66 -0.52
C PRO A 106 0.52 5.11 -0.81
N ARG A 107 1.73 5.26 -1.35
CA ARG A 107 2.29 6.52 -1.84
C ARG A 107 2.03 6.57 -3.34
N ASN A 108 0.94 7.27 -3.71
CA ASN A 108 0.39 7.33 -5.07
C ASN A 108 -0.10 5.98 -5.63
N ASN A 109 -0.74 6.02 -6.80
CA ASN A 109 -1.39 4.89 -7.49
C ASN A 109 -0.40 3.83 -8.04
N ALA A 110 0.67 3.53 -7.29
CA ALA A 110 1.64 2.51 -7.66
C ALA A 110 0.95 1.13 -7.72
N LEU A 111 1.20 0.46 -8.84
CA LEU A 111 0.75 -0.90 -9.15
C LEU A 111 1.96 -1.83 -9.25
N PHE A 112 1.75 -3.11 -8.96
CA PHE A 112 2.78 -4.15 -8.97
C PHE A 112 3.68 -4.11 -10.21
N SER A 113 3.09 -3.97 -11.40
CA SER A 113 3.81 -4.02 -12.67
C SER A 113 4.52 -2.73 -13.09
N HIS A 114 4.42 -1.62 -12.34
CA HIS A 114 5.26 -0.45 -12.63
C HIS A 114 6.75 -0.79 -12.54
N PHE A 115 7.10 -1.74 -11.67
CA PHE A 115 8.47 -2.16 -11.40
C PHE A 115 8.96 -3.27 -12.35
N ASP A 116 8.12 -3.70 -13.29
CA ASP A 116 8.52 -4.73 -14.24
C ASP A 116 9.59 -4.20 -15.20
N TYR A 117 10.58 -5.06 -15.50
CA TYR A 117 11.67 -4.72 -16.41
C TYR A 117 11.74 -5.72 -17.57
N PHE A 118 12.33 -5.25 -18.67
CA PHE A 118 12.56 -6.03 -19.88
C PHE A 118 14.05 -6.08 -20.16
N ILE A 119 14.60 -7.28 -20.38
CA ILE A 119 15.98 -7.49 -20.81
C ILE A 119 15.98 -7.84 -22.29
N PHE A 120 16.78 -7.13 -23.08
CA PHE A 120 17.04 -7.43 -24.49
C PHE A 120 18.53 -7.65 -24.70
N GLU A 121 18.88 -8.79 -25.29
CA GLU A 121 20.23 -9.02 -25.79
C GLU A 121 20.27 -8.63 -27.26
N VAL A 122 20.99 -7.55 -27.58
CA VAL A 122 21.09 -7.07 -28.95
C VAL A 122 22.20 -7.84 -29.65
N ASN A 123 21.82 -8.74 -30.55
CA ASN A 123 22.78 -9.45 -31.38
C ASN A 123 23.49 -8.48 -32.33
N HIS A 124 24.80 -8.63 -32.49
CA HIS A 124 25.64 -7.82 -33.38
C HIS A 124 25.17 -7.86 -34.85
N LEU A 125 24.44 -8.92 -35.25
CA LEU A 125 23.84 -9.05 -36.58
C LEU A 125 22.58 -8.17 -36.79
N HIS A 126 21.92 -7.70 -35.73
CA HIS A 126 20.75 -6.81 -35.81
C HIS A 126 21.13 -5.32 -35.80
N LEU A 127 22.42 -5.01 -35.97
CA LEU A 127 22.94 -3.64 -35.98
C LEU A 127 22.91 -2.99 -37.38
N ASP A 128 22.68 -3.78 -38.45
CA ASP A 128 22.60 -3.28 -39.83
C ASP A 128 21.23 -2.62 -40.12
N ASP A 129 21.26 -1.43 -40.70
CA ASP A 129 20.10 -0.59 -41.01
C ASP A 129 19.47 -0.87 -42.37
N SER A 130 20.07 -1.76 -43.16
CA SER A 130 19.56 -2.10 -44.48
C SER A 130 18.32 -3.00 -44.43
N SER A 131 18.00 -3.60 -43.28
CA SER A 131 16.86 -4.51 -43.13
C SER A 131 15.55 -3.75 -42.99
N GLU A 132 14.52 -4.17 -43.72
CA GLU A 132 13.15 -3.65 -43.58
C GLU A 132 12.46 -4.12 -42.29
N PHE A 133 12.98 -5.20 -41.67
CA PHE A 133 12.45 -5.80 -40.45
C PHE A 133 13.52 -5.87 -39.36
N HIS A 134 13.15 -5.51 -38.13
CA HIS A 134 13.94 -5.75 -36.94
C HIS A 134 13.17 -6.61 -35.95
N TYR A 135 13.85 -7.57 -35.33
CA TYR A 135 13.28 -8.47 -34.34
C TYR A 135 14.05 -8.31 -33.03
N TYR A 136 13.32 -8.24 -31.93
CA TYR A 136 13.85 -8.14 -30.58
C TYR A 136 13.23 -9.24 -29.73
N ASP A 137 14.06 -10.18 -29.33
CA ASP A 137 13.70 -11.16 -28.31
C ASP A 137 14.18 -10.66 -26.95
N GLY A 138 13.29 -10.70 -25.96
CA GLY A 138 13.58 -10.25 -24.62
C GLY A 138 12.95 -11.11 -23.54
N LEU A 139 13.24 -10.74 -22.30
CA LEU A 139 12.71 -11.39 -21.11
C LEU A 139 12.07 -10.36 -20.19
N LEU A 140 10.78 -10.55 -19.90
CA LEU A 140 10.06 -9.81 -18.87
C LEU A 140 10.42 -10.39 -17.50
N ASN A 141 10.93 -9.54 -16.61
CA ASN A 141 11.40 -9.88 -15.26
C ASN A 141 12.43 -11.04 -15.24
N GLY A 142 13.15 -11.24 -16.35
CA GLY A 142 14.13 -12.32 -16.47
C GLY A 142 13.54 -13.73 -16.52
N GLU A 143 12.24 -13.87 -16.74
CA GLU A 143 11.53 -15.17 -16.72
C GLU A 143 10.71 -15.41 -17.99
N ASN A 144 9.83 -14.47 -18.35
CA ASN A 144 8.88 -14.68 -19.44
C ASN A 144 9.43 -14.15 -20.77
N THR A 145 9.51 -15.03 -21.78
CA THR A 145 9.95 -14.66 -23.13
C THR A 145 8.95 -13.73 -23.81
N ILE A 146 9.45 -12.67 -24.44
CA ILE A 146 8.65 -11.74 -25.24
C ILE A 146 9.35 -11.42 -26.55
N GLY A 147 8.58 -11.35 -27.63
CA GLY A 147 9.07 -11.05 -28.97
C GLY A 147 8.43 -9.78 -29.52
N PHE A 148 9.26 -8.85 -29.94
CA PHE A 148 8.89 -7.59 -30.55
C PHE A 148 9.46 -7.50 -31.96
N HIS A 149 8.75 -6.83 -32.88
CA HIS A 149 9.26 -6.63 -34.23
C HIS A 149 8.82 -5.28 -34.81
N THR A 150 9.73 -4.59 -35.50
CA THR A 150 9.39 -3.39 -36.27
C THR A 150 9.51 -3.67 -37.77
N HIS A 151 8.65 -3.00 -38.52
CA HIS A 151 8.80 -2.77 -39.95
C HIS A 151 9.14 -1.29 -40.16
N LYS A 152 9.87 -0.94 -41.22
CA LYS A 152 10.49 0.39 -41.47
C LYS A 152 9.66 1.63 -41.11
N ASP A 153 8.32 1.55 -41.16
CA ASP A 153 7.38 2.63 -40.83
C ASP A 153 6.28 2.23 -39.80
N SER A 154 6.39 1.07 -39.15
CA SER A 154 5.38 0.59 -38.18
C SER A 154 5.93 -0.33 -37.09
N VAL A 155 5.38 -0.19 -35.90
CA VAL A 155 5.68 -1.05 -34.74
C VAL A 155 4.70 -2.23 -34.73
N GLY A 156 5.21 -3.45 -34.87
CA GLY A 156 4.45 -4.67 -34.67
C GLY A 156 4.41 -5.08 -33.20
N ASN A 157 3.30 -5.68 -32.76
CA ASN A 157 3.11 -6.18 -31.39
C ASN A 157 3.40 -5.16 -30.26
N PRO A 158 2.75 -3.98 -30.24
CA PRO A 158 2.91 -3.06 -29.11
C PRO A 158 2.51 -3.73 -27.79
N PHE A 159 3.35 -3.59 -26.76
CA PHE A 159 3.08 -4.12 -25.42
C PHE A 159 2.31 -3.09 -24.60
N SER A 160 1.16 -3.51 -24.07
CA SER A 160 0.36 -2.73 -23.14
C SER A 160 -0.24 -3.63 -22.07
N PHE A 161 -0.36 -3.11 -20.86
CA PHE A 161 -1.11 -3.79 -19.81
C PHE A 161 -2.61 -3.68 -20.04
N HIS A 162 -3.38 -4.65 -19.53
CA HIS A 162 -4.84 -4.68 -19.63
C HIS A 162 -5.56 -3.59 -18.79
N TYR A 163 -4.80 -2.81 -18.02
CA TYR A 163 -5.30 -1.76 -17.14
C TYR A 163 -4.55 -0.46 -17.41
N GLU A 164 -5.17 0.66 -17.09
CA GLU A 164 -4.56 1.98 -17.29
C GLU A 164 -3.37 2.15 -16.34
N MET A 165 -2.16 2.18 -16.91
CA MET A 165 -0.90 2.36 -16.17
C MET A 165 -0.08 3.48 -16.80
N SER A 166 0.00 4.63 -16.13
CA SER A 166 0.95 5.69 -16.50
C SER A 166 2.30 5.44 -15.85
N PRO A 167 3.43 5.93 -16.40
CA PRO A 167 4.72 5.79 -15.75
C PRO A 167 4.73 6.32 -14.31
N LEU A 168 5.26 5.51 -13.38
CA LEU A 168 5.49 5.89 -12.00
C LEU A 168 6.79 6.69 -11.91
N VAL A 169 6.73 7.90 -11.37
CA VAL A 169 7.91 8.71 -11.11
C VAL A 169 8.39 8.48 -9.69
N LEU A 170 9.64 8.04 -9.53
CA LEU A 170 10.30 7.97 -8.23
C LEU A 170 11.26 9.14 -8.08
N GLU A 171 10.93 9.97 -7.09
CA GLU A 171 11.82 11.01 -6.59
C GLU A 171 12.55 10.48 -5.36
N ASP A 172 13.82 10.87 -5.23
CA ASP A 172 14.61 10.64 -4.01
C ASP A 172 14.79 9.18 -3.55
N ILE A 173 14.86 8.26 -4.51
CA ILE A 173 15.16 6.83 -4.32
C ILE A 173 16.37 6.55 -3.41
N GLU A 174 17.36 7.44 -3.36
CA GLU A 174 18.55 7.33 -2.51
C GLU A 174 18.25 7.39 -1.00
N ASN A 175 17.14 8.04 -0.64
CA ASN A 175 16.69 8.16 0.74
C ASN A 175 15.68 7.08 1.15
N ASP A 176 15.41 6.10 0.28
CA ASP A 176 14.52 5.00 0.63
C ASP A 176 15.11 4.14 1.75
N ARG A 177 14.35 4.02 2.84
CA ARG A 177 14.76 3.34 4.07
C ARG A 177 15.08 1.85 3.86
N TYR A 178 14.34 1.17 2.98
CA TYR A 178 14.54 -0.26 2.74
C TYR A 178 15.74 -0.49 1.82
N LEU A 179 15.89 0.31 0.76
CA LEU A 179 17.10 0.30 -0.06
C LEU A 179 18.34 0.60 0.78
N GLN A 180 18.30 1.62 1.63
CA GLN A 180 19.40 1.93 2.53
C GLN A 180 19.73 0.77 3.45
N LYS A 181 18.74 0.03 3.98
CA LYS A 181 19.00 -1.14 4.84
C LYS A 181 19.58 -2.33 4.07
N PHE A 182 19.04 -2.67 2.91
CA PHE A 182 19.48 -3.87 2.17
C PHE A 182 20.75 -3.65 1.34
N TYR A 183 20.91 -2.49 0.71
CA TYR A 183 22.05 -2.22 -0.17
C TYR A 183 23.25 -1.57 0.52
N SER A 184 23.11 -1.09 1.76
CA SER A 184 24.29 -0.70 2.57
C SER A 184 25.17 -1.89 2.95
N HIS A 185 24.60 -3.11 3.05
CA HIS A 185 25.31 -4.31 3.52
C HIS A 185 26.02 -5.10 2.41
N ARG A 186 25.92 -4.70 1.14
CA ARG A 186 26.68 -5.17 -0.05
C ARG A 186 26.82 -6.68 -0.28
N SER A 187 26.14 -7.54 0.48
CA SER A 187 26.20 -8.98 0.30
C SER A 187 24.93 -9.64 0.79
N PHE A 188 24.00 -9.89 -0.13
CA PHE A 188 22.83 -10.77 0.06
C PHE A 188 23.20 -12.25 0.29
N SER A 189 24.40 -12.53 0.81
CA SER A 189 24.88 -13.87 1.10
C SER A 189 24.37 -14.39 2.45
N ASN A 190 23.95 -13.48 3.35
CA ASN A 190 23.38 -13.83 4.64
C ASN A 190 22.00 -14.51 4.47
N LYS A 191 21.83 -15.66 5.14
CA LYS A 191 20.56 -16.42 5.17
C LYS A 191 19.38 -15.57 5.64
N GLU A 192 19.62 -14.65 6.57
CA GLU A 192 18.59 -13.75 7.10
C GLU A 192 18.10 -12.74 6.05
N GLU A 193 19.00 -12.11 5.30
CA GLU A 193 18.63 -11.16 4.25
C GLU A 193 17.88 -11.84 3.11
N LYS A 194 18.33 -13.04 2.69
CA LYS A 194 17.61 -13.85 1.70
C LYS A 194 16.20 -14.19 2.16
N ARG A 195 16.04 -14.54 3.44
CA ARG A 195 14.73 -14.80 4.05
C ARG A 195 13.84 -13.56 4.00
N LEU A 196 14.36 -12.39 4.38
CA LEU A 196 13.60 -11.14 4.38
C LEU A 196 13.22 -10.70 2.96
N LEU A 197 14.12 -10.81 2.00
CA LEU A 197 13.82 -10.59 0.59
C LEU A 197 12.73 -11.53 0.10
N ARG A 198 12.78 -12.81 0.48
CA ARG A 198 11.74 -13.78 0.12
C ARG A 198 10.39 -13.42 0.74
N ALA A 199 10.38 -12.94 1.99
CA ALA A 199 9.17 -12.46 2.64
C ALA A 199 8.58 -11.24 1.90
N MET A 200 9.42 -10.26 1.54
CA MET A 200 9.02 -9.10 0.73
C MET A 200 8.52 -9.51 -0.66
N GLU A 201 9.14 -10.50 -1.30
CA GLU A 201 8.71 -11.01 -2.60
C GLU A 201 7.29 -11.59 -2.53
N TRP A 202 7.02 -12.45 -1.55
CA TRP A 202 5.67 -12.99 -1.32
C TRP A 202 4.67 -11.89 -0.99
N PHE A 203 5.04 -10.95 -0.12
CA PHE A 203 4.20 -9.81 0.21
C PHE A 203 3.85 -8.98 -1.04
N ASN A 204 4.85 -8.67 -1.87
CA ASN A 204 4.67 -7.92 -3.10
C ASN A 204 3.69 -8.62 -4.03
N ARG A 205 3.80 -9.94 -4.19
CA ARG A 205 2.88 -10.72 -5.04
C ARG A 205 1.44 -10.60 -4.57
N SER A 206 1.18 -10.34 -3.30
CA SER A 206 -0.19 -10.09 -2.81
C SER A 206 -0.85 -8.89 -3.50
N PHE A 207 -0.08 -7.95 -4.07
CA PHE A 207 -0.56 -6.78 -4.81
C PHE A 207 -0.65 -6.99 -6.33
N ALA A 208 -0.25 -8.15 -6.84
CA ALA A 208 -0.34 -8.42 -8.27
C ALA A 208 -1.81 -8.38 -8.71
N THR A 209 -2.09 -7.60 -9.77
CA THR A 209 -3.43 -7.43 -10.34
C THR A 209 -3.50 -8.11 -11.70
N THR A 210 -3.02 -9.34 -11.80
CA THR A 210 -3.21 -10.17 -12.99
C THR A 210 -4.61 -10.80 -12.94
N LYS A 211 -5.15 -11.25 -14.08
CA LYS A 211 -6.42 -12.01 -14.09
C LYS A 211 -6.35 -13.31 -13.27
N GLU A 212 -5.14 -13.76 -12.98
CA GLU A 212 -4.85 -14.99 -12.25
C GLU A 212 -4.85 -14.77 -10.73
N VAL A 213 -4.41 -13.59 -10.26
CA VAL A 213 -4.32 -13.29 -8.82
C VAL A 213 -5.58 -12.57 -8.37
N ASP A 214 -6.49 -13.31 -7.75
CA ASP A 214 -7.67 -12.77 -7.07
C ASP A 214 -7.40 -12.50 -5.57
N GLN A 215 -8.44 -12.14 -4.81
CA GLN A 215 -8.30 -11.92 -3.37
C GLN A 215 -7.83 -13.18 -2.63
N ALA A 216 -8.10 -14.38 -3.14
CA ALA A 216 -7.78 -15.63 -2.49
C ALA A 216 -6.28 -15.91 -2.59
N ASP A 217 -5.70 -15.69 -3.77
CA ASP A 217 -4.25 -15.75 -3.98
C ASP A 217 -3.50 -14.73 -3.14
N ALA A 218 -4.05 -13.52 -2.96
CA ALA A 218 -3.45 -12.53 -2.09
C ALA A 218 -3.34 -13.00 -0.63
N ILE A 219 -4.31 -13.78 -0.12
CA ILE A 219 -4.25 -14.39 1.21
C ILE A 219 -3.13 -15.44 1.28
N ILE A 220 -2.98 -16.29 0.26
CA ILE A 220 -1.91 -17.30 0.21
C ILE A 220 -0.53 -16.64 0.19
N HIS A 221 -0.39 -15.59 -0.62
CA HIS A 221 0.86 -14.83 -0.71
C HIS A 221 1.21 -14.12 0.60
N LEU A 222 0.23 -13.55 1.30
CA LEU A 222 0.45 -12.97 2.63
C LEU A 222 0.86 -14.02 3.67
N GLU A 223 0.22 -15.18 3.66
CA GLU A 223 0.60 -16.27 4.57
C GLU A 223 2.03 -16.76 4.31
N SER A 224 2.39 -16.97 3.04
CA SER A 224 3.75 -17.32 2.64
C SER A 224 4.77 -16.23 3.02
N ALA A 225 4.37 -14.96 3.00
CA ALA A 225 5.19 -13.86 3.47
C ALA A 225 5.44 -13.94 4.98
N PHE A 226 4.41 -14.20 5.79
CA PHE A 226 4.55 -14.38 7.24
C PHE A 226 5.42 -15.58 7.61
N GLU A 227 5.22 -16.72 6.97
CA GLU A 227 6.07 -17.91 7.14
C GLU A 227 7.54 -17.59 6.83
N ALA A 228 7.79 -16.92 5.70
CA ALA A 228 9.14 -16.51 5.34
C ALA A 228 9.71 -15.54 6.38
N LEU A 229 8.96 -14.53 6.85
CA LEU A 229 9.42 -13.55 7.81
C LEU A 229 9.84 -14.19 9.15
N PHE A 230 8.99 -15.05 9.70
CA PHE A 230 9.19 -15.65 11.02
C PHE A 230 10.02 -16.93 11.02
N LYS A 231 10.48 -17.39 9.84
CA LYS A 231 11.33 -18.58 9.68
C LYS A 231 10.68 -19.80 10.34
N THR A 232 9.48 -20.14 9.90
CA THR A 232 8.77 -21.26 10.49
C THR A 232 9.37 -22.60 10.06
N ASP A 233 9.53 -23.52 11.01
CA ASP A 233 9.83 -24.92 10.68
C ASP A 233 8.61 -25.61 10.05
N ARG A 234 8.80 -26.80 9.46
CA ARG A 234 7.74 -27.53 8.74
C ARG A 234 6.53 -27.91 9.61
N GLU A 235 6.69 -27.98 10.93
CA GLU A 235 5.63 -28.34 11.88
C GLU A 235 5.19 -27.12 12.70
N GLY A 236 3.88 -26.98 12.90
CA GLY A 236 3.35 -25.92 13.77
C GLY A 236 3.45 -24.50 13.19
N ILE A 237 3.50 -24.35 11.87
CA ILE A 237 3.63 -23.05 11.16
C ILE A 237 2.71 -21.98 11.74
N LYS A 238 1.41 -22.27 11.90
CA LYS A 238 0.43 -21.34 12.50
C LYS A 238 0.88 -20.82 13.86
N ALA A 239 1.30 -21.71 14.76
CA ALA A 239 1.69 -21.36 16.11
C ALA A 239 2.96 -20.49 16.10
N GLN A 240 3.92 -20.81 15.24
CA GLN A 240 5.15 -20.03 15.09
C GLN A 240 4.89 -18.63 14.51
N VAL A 241 4.05 -18.52 13.47
CA VAL A 241 3.60 -17.23 12.94
C VAL A 241 2.88 -16.44 14.03
N GLN A 242 1.97 -17.07 14.78
CA GLN A 242 1.26 -16.42 15.87
C GLN A 242 2.22 -15.89 16.94
N SER A 243 3.18 -16.70 17.39
CA SER A 243 4.20 -16.27 18.34
C SER A 243 5.04 -15.10 17.83
N GLY A 244 5.43 -15.11 16.55
CA GLY A 244 6.17 -14.01 15.94
C GLY A 244 5.37 -12.71 15.85
N LEU A 245 4.09 -12.80 15.46
CA LEU A 245 3.18 -11.66 15.42
C LEU A 245 2.98 -11.04 16.81
N ILE A 246 2.74 -11.87 17.83
CA ILE A 246 2.59 -11.42 19.22
C ILE A 246 3.89 -10.78 19.73
N GLN A 247 5.04 -11.36 19.41
CA GLN A 247 6.34 -10.81 19.80
C GLN A 247 6.58 -9.41 19.20
N PHE A 248 6.16 -9.17 17.95
CA PHE A 248 6.43 -7.91 17.26
C PHE A 248 5.36 -6.84 17.50
N LEU A 249 4.09 -7.24 17.67
CA LEU A 249 2.96 -6.32 17.76
C LEU A 249 2.32 -6.25 19.15
N GLY A 250 2.73 -7.11 20.09
CA GLY A 250 2.11 -7.26 21.40
C GLY A 250 0.89 -8.18 21.37
N GLU A 251 0.54 -8.70 22.55
CA GLU A 251 -0.59 -9.63 22.72
C GLU A 251 -1.90 -8.88 22.98
N THR A 252 -2.89 -9.11 22.12
CA THR A 252 -4.28 -8.67 22.31
C THR A 252 -5.24 -9.77 21.86
N ASN A 253 -6.46 -9.78 22.39
CA ASN A 253 -7.48 -10.75 21.99
C ASN A 253 -7.86 -10.55 20.52
N GLU A 254 -7.93 -9.29 20.09
CA GLU A 254 -8.29 -8.89 18.74
C GLU A 254 -7.29 -9.40 17.70
N LEU A 255 -5.99 -9.30 17.99
CA LEU A 255 -4.94 -9.84 17.12
C LEU A 255 -5.02 -11.38 17.05
N ILE A 256 -5.21 -12.05 18.19
CA ILE A 256 -5.35 -13.52 18.24
C ILE A 256 -6.58 -13.97 17.43
N ASP A 257 -7.70 -13.27 17.57
CA ASP A 257 -8.94 -13.53 16.83
C ASP A 257 -8.73 -13.35 15.31
N TRP A 258 -8.04 -12.28 14.91
CA TRP A 258 -7.70 -12.05 13.51
C TRP A 258 -6.80 -13.16 12.95
N ILE A 259 -5.74 -13.57 13.68
CA ILE A 259 -4.84 -14.65 13.25
C ILE A 259 -5.62 -15.96 13.05
N ASN A 260 -6.53 -16.27 13.98
CA ASN A 260 -7.36 -17.47 13.90
C ASN A 260 -8.28 -17.45 12.68
N GLN A 261 -8.94 -16.33 12.42
CA GLN A 261 -9.82 -16.17 11.26
C GLN A 261 -9.04 -16.16 9.95
N PHE A 262 -7.90 -15.47 9.88
CA PHE A 262 -7.02 -15.43 8.73
C PHE A 262 -6.53 -16.84 8.36
N TRP A 263 -6.07 -17.63 9.34
CA TRP A 263 -5.61 -18.99 9.08
C TRP A 263 -6.74 -19.92 8.66
N LYS A 264 -7.93 -19.78 9.27
CA LYS A 264 -9.11 -20.55 8.89
C LYS A 264 -9.52 -20.24 7.44
N LEU A 265 -9.54 -18.97 7.07
CA LEU A 265 -9.83 -18.51 5.71
C LEU A 265 -8.80 -19.06 4.72
N ARG A 266 -7.51 -18.94 5.02
CA ARG A 266 -6.41 -19.49 4.21
C ARG A 266 -6.59 -20.98 3.97
N CYS A 267 -6.89 -21.77 5.02
CA CYS A 267 -7.16 -23.19 4.87
C CYS A 267 -8.36 -23.46 3.95
N ALA A 268 -9.47 -22.72 4.14
CA ALA A 268 -10.65 -22.86 3.29
C ALA A 268 -10.34 -22.54 1.82
N ILE A 269 -9.53 -21.51 1.54
CA ILE A 269 -9.09 -21.15 0.19
C ILE A 269 -8.31 -22.31 -0.44
N VAL A 270 -7.28 -22.82 0.25
CA VAL A 270 -6.42 -23.90 -0.27
C VAL A 270 -7.20 -25.18 -0.55
N HIS A 271 -8.21 -25.48 0.26
CA HIS A 271 -9.04 -26.68 0.11
C HIS A 271 -10.25 -26.49 -0.82
N GLY A 272 -10.48 -25.28 -1.36
CA GLY A 272 -11.61 -24.99 -2.23
C GLY A 272 -12.95 -24.85 -1.49
N ASP A 273 -12.92 -24.70 -0.17
CA ASP A 273 -14.10 -24.57 0.70
C ASP A 273 -14.52 -23.10 0.91
N ALA A 274 -13.70 -22.14 0.46
CA ALA A 274 -14.00 -20.71 0.62
C ALA A 274 -15.03 -20.24 -0.40
N GLU A 275 -16.13 -19.65 0.08
CA GLU A 275 -17.04 -18.90 -0.79
C GLU A 275 -16.35 -17.64 -1.33
N LEU A 276 -16.47 -17.38 -2.63
CA LEU A 276 -15.96 -16.17 -3.29
C LEU A 276 -16.79 -14.93 -2.90
N LYS A 277 -16.64 -14.52 -1.65
CA LYS A 277 -17.21 -13.30 -1.05
C LYS A 277 -16.05 -12.43 -0.55
N PRO A 278 -16.27 -11.13 -0.30
CA PRO A 278 -15.24 -10.30 0.32
C PRO A 278 -14.74 -10.94 1.61
N PHE A 279 -13.43 -11.11 1.73
CA PHE A 279 -12.80 -11.80 2.85
C PHE A 279 -12.69 -10.90 4.07
N PHE A 280 -13.83 -10.57 4.68
CA PHE A 280 -13.87 -9.71 5.85
C PHE A 280 -13.59 -10.47 7.15
N PHE A 281 -12.69 -9.91 7.95
CA PHE A 281 -12.54 -10.18 9.36
C PHE A 281 -13.77 -9.69 10.13
N GLN A 282 -14.33 -10.57 10.95
CA GLN A 282 -15.45 -10.27 11.84
C GLN A 282 -14.95 -10.28 13.29
N HIS A 283 -15.09 -9.17 14.00
CA HIS A 283 -14.75 -9.14 15.42
C HIS A 283 -15.65 -10.11 16.21
N THR A 284 -15.11 -10.84 17.20
CA THR A 284 -15.84 -11.89 17.95
C THR A 284 -17.07 -11.38 18.71
N LYS A 285 -17.02 -10.13 19.17
CA LYS A 285 -18.15 -9.42 19.80
C LYS A 285 -19.11 -8.70 18.82
N GLY A 286 -18.82 -8.75 17.52
CA GLY A 286 -19.59 -8.11 16.45
C GLY A 286 -20.36 -9.12 15.59
N SER A 287 -21.36 -8.65 14.87
CA SER A 287 -22.23 -9.45 14.00
C SER A 287 -21.87 -9.33 12.51
N LYS A 288 -21.10 -8.30 12.12
CA LYS A 288 -20.69 -8.09 10.72
C LYS A 288 -19.17 -8.11 10.55
N GLY A 289 -18.73 -8.61 9.39
CA GLY A 289 -17.37 -8.40 8.90
C GLY A 289 -17.11 -6.91 8.65
N HIS A 290 -15.92 -6.43 9.00
CA HIS A 290 -15.64 -4.99 9.06
C HIS A 290 -14.29 -4.59 8.45
N ARG A 291 -13.39 -5.54 8.23
CA ARG A 291 -12.05 -5.30 7.70
C ARG A 291 -11.67 -6.37 6.71
N ASP A 292 -11.17 -6.00 5.54
CA ASP A 292 -10.68 -6.99 4.58
C ASP A 292 -9.38 -7.64 5.10
N HIS A 293 -9.30 -8.97 5.08
CA HIS A 293 -8.16 -9.72 5.57
C HIS A 293 -6.87 -9.44 4.78
N VAL A 294 -6.96 -9.17 3.48
CA VAL A 294 -5.80 -8.81 2.64
C VAL A 294 -5.28 -7.45 3.06
N VAL A 295 -6.17 -6.46 3.21
CA VAL A 295 -5.78 -5.11 3.65
C VAL A 295 -5.13 -5.15 5.03
N MET A 296 -5.75 -5.88 5.97
CA MET A 296 -5.23 -6.00 7.33
C MET A 296 -3.91 -6.77 7.37
N GLY A 297 -3.81 -7.89 6.63
CA GLY A 297 -2.60 -8.70 6.55
C GLY A 297 -1.43 -7.92 5.96
N ARG A 298 -1.67 -7.08 4.95
CA ARG A 298 -0.63 -6.20 4.41
C ARG A 298 -0.12 -5.20 5.45
N LYS A 299 -1.02 -4.53 6.17
CA LYS A 299 -0.64 -3.60 7.25
C LYS A 299 0.16 -4.29 8.36
N ILE A 300 -0.31 -5.45 8.83
CA ILE A 300 0.35 -6.26 9.86
C ILE A 300 1.76 -6.65 9.40
N PHE A 301 1.91 -7.15 8.17
CA PHE A 301 3.22 -7.51 7.63
C PHE A 301 4.18 -6.32 7.58
N THR A 302 3.74 -5.18 7.06
CA THR A 302 4.56 -3.95 6.99
C THR A 302 5.03 -3.53 8.39
N ARG A 303 4.14 -3.57 9.39
CA ARG A 303 4.49 -3.25 10.78
C ARG A 303 5.52 -4.20 11.34
N CYS A 304 5.35 -5.51 11.14
CA CYS A 304 6.34 -6.51 11.58
C CYS A 304 7.71 -6.28 10.95
N LEU A 305 7.77 -5.92 9.66
CA LEU A 305 9.03 -5.67 8.98
C LEU A 305 9.69 -4.35 9.42
N ASP A 306 8.90 -3.30 9.68
CA ASP A 306 9.39 -2.05 10.25
C ASP A 306 9.99 -2.25 11.65
N THR A 307 9.31 -3.04 12.48
CA THR A 307 9.83 -3.45 13.80
C THR A 307 11.13 -4.22 13.66
N PHE A 308 11.19 -5.18 12.72
CA PHE A 308 12.39 -5.96 12.45
C PHE A 308 13.60 -5.06 12.09
N PHE A 309 13.41 -4.08 11.20
CA PHE A 309 14.48 -3.18 10.77
C PHE A 309 14.77 -2.01 11.72
N GLN A 310 14.04 -1.92 12.85
CA GLN A 310 14.11 -0.81 13.81
C GLN A 310 13.97 0.55 13.13
N ILE A 311 13.10 0.64 12.12
CA ILE A 311 12.91 1.89 11.39
C ILE A 311 12.14 2.85 12.31
N ARG A 312 12.82 3.91 12.80
CA ARG A 312 12.28 4.89 13.75
C ARG A 312 11.01 5.55 13.19
N GLY A 313 9.98 5.67 14.05
CA GLY A 313 8.64 6.16 13.70
C GLY A 313 7.55 5.08 13.77
N SER A 314 7.93 3.81 13.86
CA SER A 314 7.03 2.64 14.01
C SER A 314 6.64 2.31 15.45
N THR A 315 6.99 3.17 16.41
CA THR A 315 6.53 3.06 17.80
C THR A 315 5.04 3.32 17.85
N TYR A 316 4.25 2.26 17.71
CA TYR A 316 3.06 1.86 18.46
C TYR A 316 2.20 0.97 17.56
N SER A 317 2.15 -0.34 17.84
CA SER A 317 1.16 -1.29 17.30
C SER A 317 -0.27 -1.00 17.75
N CYS A 318 -0.49 0.04 18.56
CA CYS A 318 -1.80 0.50 18.99
C CYS A 318 -2.71 0.78 17.78
N ASP A 319 -2.15 1.26 16.66
CA ASP A 319 -2.93 1.49 15.44
C ASP A 319 -3.55 0.20 14.91
N ILE A 320 -2.79 -0.89 14.82
CA ILE A 320 -3.27 -2.22 14.40
C ILE A 320 -4.37 -2.73 15.32
N HIS A 321 -4.15 -2.67 16.63
CA HIS A 321 -5.13 -3.16 17.61
C HIS A 321 -6.44 -2.37 17.52
N GLU A 322 -6.37 -1.05 17.37
CA GLU A 322 -7.54 -0.20 17.19
C GLU A 322 -8.29 -0.48 15.87
N GLU A 323 -7.59 -0.85 14.79
CA GLU A 323 -8.23 -1.16 13.50
C GLU A 323 -9.04 -2.47 13.54
N LEU A 324 -8.64 -3.41 14.40
CA LEU A 324 -9.27 -4.72 14.56
C LEU A 324 -10.54 -4.66 15.40
N VAL A 325 -10.78 -3.56 16.13
CA VAL A 325 -12.03 -3.34 16.86
C VAL A 325 -13.05 -2.67 15.94
N SER A 326 -14.16 -3.37 15.68
CA SER A 326 -15.20 -2.85 14.79
C SER A 326 -15.97 -1.66 15.39
N ASN A 327 -16.49 -0.79 14.51
CA ASN A 327 -17.38 0.31 14.87
C ASN A 327 -18.62 -0.18 15.64
N GLU A 328 -19.18 -1.34 15.25
CA GLU A 328 -20.28 -1.98 15.98
C GLU A 328 -19.91 -2.25 17.45
N VAL A 329 -18.74 -2.81 17.69
CA VAL A 329 -18.26 -3.14 19.04
C VAL A 329 -17.96 -1.86 19.83
N ARG A 330 -17.26 -0.90 19.22
CA ARG A 330 -16.98 0.41 19.82
C ARG A 330 -18.26 1.04 20.35
N ILE A 331 -19.28 1.17 19.51
CA ILE A 331 -20.53 1.83 19.89
C ILE A 331 -21.31 1.02 20.92
N LYS A 332 -21.30 -0.31 20.85
CA LYS A 332 -21.95 -1.16 21.86
C LYS A 332 -21.33 -0.95 23.24
N GLU A 333 -20.01 -0.89 23.34
CA GLU A 333 -19.33 -0.61 24.61
C GLU A 333 -19.53 0.85 25.05
N THR A 334 -19.43 1.83 24.13
CA THR A 334 -19.74 3.23 24.42
C THR A 334 -21.13 3.42 25.02
N LYS A 335 -22.16 2.73 24.49
CA LYS A 335 -23.52 2.80 25.02
C LYS A 335 -23.59 2.36 26.49
N LYS A 336 -22.86 1.31 26.88
CA LYS A 336 -22.80 0.87 28.29
C LYS A 336 -22.13 1.92 29.17
N CYS A 337 -21.00 2.45 28.72
CA CYS A 337 -20.26 3.48 29.45
C CYS A 337 -21.07 4.78 29.65
N LEU A 338 -21.73 5.26 28.60
CA LEU A 338 -22.57 6.46 28.67
C LEU A 338 -23.80 6.30 29.58
N GLN A 339 -24.31 5.07 29.77
CA GLN A 339 -25.41 4.79 30.70
C GLN A 339 -24.99 4.91 32.17
N ASN A 340 -23.76 4.50 32.51
CA ASN A 340 -23.25 4.57 33.88
C ASN A 340 -22.93 5.99 34.35
N ARG A 341 -22.54 6.88 33.42
CA ARG A 341 -22.15 8.28 33.67
C ARG A 341 -21.04 8.51 34.72
N ALA A 342 -20.33 7.47 35.15
CA ALA A 342 -19.14 7.64 35.97
C ALA A 342 -18.02 8.33 35.16
N ALA A 343 -17.18 9.14 35.80
CA ALA A 343 -16.15 9.92 35.09
C ALA A 343 -15.21 9.04 34.25
N ASN A 344 -14.77 7.90 34.79
CA ASN A 344 -13.93 6.95 34.06
C ASN A 344 -14.67 6.30 32.88
N ASP A 345 -15.96 5.99 33.05
CA ASP A 345 -16.78 5.43 31.97
C ASP A 345 -17.00 6.46 30.85
N LEU A 346 -17.24 7.73 31.17
CA LEU A 346 -17.37 8.79 30.18
C LEU A 346 -16.06 9.00 29.40
N LYS A 347 -14.91 8.97 30.09
CA LYS A 347 -13.60 9.04 29.46
C LYS A 347 -13.39 7.90 28.46
N GLU A 348 -13.70 6.67 28.87
CA GLU A 348 -13.62 5.49 27.99
C GLU A 348 -14.60 5.59 26.81
N ALA A 349 -15.83 6.03 27.06
CA ALA A 349 -16.83 6.25 26.02
C ALA A 349 -16.32 7.22 24.94
N PHE A 350 -15.71 8.35 25.34
CA PHE A 350 -15.19 9.34 24.40
C PHE A 350 -13.97 8.81 23.64
N HIS A 351 -13.07 8.07 24.31
CA HIS A 351 -11.95 7.41 23.64
C HIS A 351 -12.43 6.42 22.55
N LEU A 352 -13.44 5.59 22.86
CA LEU A 352 -14.02 4.64 21.89
C LEU A 352 -14.64 5.34 20.67
N ILE A 353 -15.30 6.49 20.87
CA ILE A 353 -15.90 7.29 19.79
C ILE A 353 -14.81 7.94 18.92
N SER A 354 -13.74 8.44 19.52
CA SER A 354 -12.59 8.98 18.79
C SER A 354 -11.90 7.94 17.89
N GLY A 355 -12.10 6.65 18.17
CA GLY A 355 -11.61 5.56 17.33
C GLY A 355 -12.58 5.09 16.23
N LEU A 356 -13.71 5.77 15.99
CA LEU A 356 -14.64 5.42 14.90
C LEU A 356 -14.00 5.66 13.52
N ARG A 357 -14.29 4.76 12.57
CA ARG A 357 -13.60 4.76 11.27
C ARG A 357 -14.55 4.78 10.08
N LYS A 358 -14.13 5.45 9.00
CA LYS A 358 -14.89 5.63 7.74
C LYS A 358 -14.65 4.54 6.70
N ASP A 359 -13.99 3.47 7.07
CA ASP A 359 -13.70 2.32 6.22
C ASP A 359 -14.26 1.03 6.86
N ASP A 360 -15.13 1.19 7.86
CA ASP A 360 -15.82 0.12 8.58
C ASP A 360 -17.33 0.37 8.56
N THR A 361 -18.05 -0.50 7.82
CA THR A 361 -19.50 -0.45 7.62
C THR A 361 -20.29 -1.36 8.55
N SER A 362 -19.65 -1.96 9.58
CA SER A 362 -20.31 -2.91 10.50
C SER A 362 -21.48 -2.30 11.27
N PHE A 363 -21.47 -0.97 11.44
CA PHE A 363 -22.52 -0.25 12.15
C PHE A 363 -23.57 0.31 11.18
N SER A 364 -24.87 0.15 11.46
CA SER A 364 -25.94 0.53 10.52
C SER A 364 -26.22 2.05 10.49
N LYS A 365 -26.75 2.58 9.39
CA LYS A 365 -27.19 4.00 9.32
C LYS A 365 -28.21 4.34 10.40
N LYS A 366 -29.18 3.44 10.61
CA LYS A 366 -30.22 3.60 11.64
C LYS A 366 -29.61 3.72 13.03
N ASP A 367 -28.63 2.88 13.33
CA ASP A 367 -27.96 2.90 14.62
C ASP A 367 -27.05 4.13 14.78
N THR A 368 -26.47 4.67 13.70
CA THR A 368 -25.76 5.96 13.69
C THR A 368 -26.67 7.11 14.13
N VAL A 369 -27.88 7.18 13.59
CA VAL A 369 -28.85 8.21 14.01
C VAL A 369 -29.24 8.03 15.48
N ALA A 370 -29.53 6.79 15.90
CA ALA A 370 -29.89 6.51 17.28
C ALA A 370 -28.76 6.83 18.27
N PHE A 371 -27.52 6.51 17.89
CA PHE A 371 -26.34 6.81 18.70
C PHE A 371 -26.07 8.31 18.79
N GLY A 372 -26.23 9.06 17.70
CA GLY A 372 -26.12 10.52 17.73
C GLY A 372 -27.08 11.16 18.73
N LYS A 373 -28.32 10.65 18.84
CA LYS A 373 -29.29 11.11 19.85
C LYS A 373 -28.85 10.89 21.30
N MET A 374 -27.98 9.91 21.53
CA MET A 374 -27.46 9.58 22.86
C MET A 374 -26.19 10.38 23.19
N PHE A 375 -25.29 10.57 22.22
CA PHE A 375 -23.99 11.18 22.44
C PHE A 375 -23.95 12.70 22.27
N LEU A 376 -24.60 13.25 21.23
CA LEU A 376 -24.55 14.69 20.93
C LEU A 376 -25.04 15.61 22.06
N PRO A 377 -25.93 15.22 23.00
CA PRO A 377 -26.23 16.03 24.17
C PRO A 377 -25.02 16.42 25.02
N PHE A 378 -24.02 15.53 25.15
CA PHE A 378 -22.77 15.84 25.86
C PHE A 378 -21.96 16.93 25.13
N VAL A 379 -21.93 16.87 23.79
CA VAL A 379 -21.26 17.88 22.95
C VAL A 379 -21.96 19.23 23.05
N ILE A 380 -23.30 19.25 23.07
CA ILE A 380 -24.09 20.48 23.26
C ILE A 380 -23.79 21.12 24.62
N GLU A 381 -23.67 20.32 25.68
CA GLU A 381 -23.36 20.82 27.02
C GLU A 381 -21.99 21.53 27.07
N ASP A 382 -20.94 20.92 26.52
CA ASP A 382 -19.60 21.53 26.40
C ASP A 382 -19.64 22.83 25.57
N LEU A 383 -20.30 22.81 24.42
CA LEU A 383 -20.40 23.99 23.55
C LEU A 383 -21.09 25.17 24.24
N ARG A 384 -22.12 24.91 25.07
CA ARG A 384 -22.80 25.95 25.83
C ARG A 384 -21.92 26.53 26.93
N GLN A 385 -21.13 25.70 27.61
CA GLN A 385 -20.15 26.17 28.60
C GLN A 385 -19.09 27.08 27.96
N GLU A 386 -18.75 26.82 26.70
CA GLU A 386 -17.82 27.62 25.88
C GLU A 386 -18.47 28.79 25.13
N ASN A 387 -19.76 29.09 25.40
CA ASN A 387 -20.54 30.12 24.72
C ASN A 387 -20.65 29.96 23.19
N LYS A 388 -20.58 28.73 22.67
CA LYS A 388 -20.74 28.37 21.25
C LYS A 388 -22.17 27.96 20.91
N ASN A 389 -23.11 28.87 21.20
CA ASN A 389 -24.55 28.62 21.10
C ASN A 389 -25.02 28.35 19.67
N ASP A 390 -24.36 28.92 18.66
CA ASP A 390 -24.69 28.72 17.26
C ASP A 390 -24.37 27.28 16.80
N ILE A 391 -23.22 26.73 17.22
CA ILE A 391 -22.84 25.34 16.95
C ILE A 391 -23.78 24.38 17.69
N ALA A 392 -24.07 24.66 18.97
CA ALA A 392 -25.00 23.88 19.76
C ALA A 392 -26.39 23.82 19.10
N THR A 393 -26.88 24.95 18.57
CA THR A 393 -28.18 25.02 17.86
C THR A 393 -28.17 24.17 16.58
N ASN A 394 -27.08 24.16 15.82
CA ASN A 394 -26.94 23.30 14.65
C ASN A 394 -27.01 21.81 15.02
N ILE A 395 -26.35 21.41 16.10
CA ILE A 395 -26.39 20.02 16.58
C ILE A 395 -27.80 19.66 17.09
N GLU A 396 -28.54 20.59 17.72
CA GLU A 396 -29.93 20.34 18.08
C GLU A 396 -30.84 20.08 16.88
N THR A 397 -30.58 20.70 15.73
CA THR A 397 -31.32 20.43 14.48
C THR A 397 -31.16 18.97 14.06
N ILE A 398 -29.97 18.38 14.25
CA ILE A 398 -29.74 16.94 14.04
C ILE A 398 -30.63 16.12 14.97
N LEU A 399 -30.69 16.47 16.26
CA LEU A 399 -31.48 15.75 17.27
C LEU A 399 -32.99 15.80 17.00
N LYS A 400 -33.47 16.92 16.43
CA LYS A 400 -34.88 17.17 16.08
C LYS A 400 -35.26 16.55 14.72
N TRP A 401 -34.30 16.03 13.96
CA TRP A 401 -34.58 15.46 12.65
C TRP A 401 -35.49 14.22 12.73
N SER A 402 -36.51 14.22 11.88
CA SER A 402 -37.56 13.20 11.76
C SER A 402 -37.83 12.78 10.31
N GLY A 403 -36.97 13.18 9.37
CA GLY A 403 -37.08 12.83 7.96
C GLY A 403 -36.83 11.34 7.69
N SER A 404 -37.02 10.94 6.43
CA SER A 404 -36.78 9.56 5.97
C SER A 404 -35.53 9.40 5.10
N LYS A 405 -34.96 10.50 4.58
CA LYS A 405 -33.79 10.49 3.70
C LYS A 405 -32.50 10.77 4.46
N TYR A 406 -31.65 9.75 4.60
CA TYR A 406 -30.36 9.89 5.28
C TYR A 406 -29.41 10.88 4.59
N SER A 407 -29.52 11.10 3.28
CA SER A 407 -28.77 12.15 2.56
C SER A 407 -29.03 13.54 3.13
N ASP A 408 -30.28 13.84 3.44
CA ASP A 408 -30.69 15.16 3.92
C ASP A 408 -30.16 15.36 5.35
N LEU A 409 -30.21 14.29 6.17
CA LEU A 409 -29.59 14.30 7.49
C LEU A 409 -28.07 14.50 7.41
N ALA A 410 -27.39 13.86 6.45
CA ALA A 410 -25.96 14.02 6.26
C ALA A 410 -25.56 15.48 5.94
N LEU A 411 -26.40 16.22 5.20
CA LEU A 411 -26.19 17.65 4.95
C LEU A 411 -26.27 18.46 6.26
N ILE A 412 -27.23 18.16 7.13
CA ILE A 412 -27.35 18.82 8.44
C ILE A 412 -26.12 18.49 9.32
N TYR A 413 -25.65 17.25 9.31
CA TYR A 413 -24.40 16.87 9.98
C TYR A 413 -23.19 17.63 9.41
N ASN A 414 -23.13 17.82 8.09
CA ASN A 414 -22.04 18.54 7.44
C ASN A 414 -21.97 20.02 7.83
N GLU A 415 -23.11 20.70 7.95
CA GLU A 415 -23.18 22.07 8.44
C GLU A 415 -22.69 22.18 9.90
N ALA A 416 -23.11 21.25 10.76
CA ALA A 416 -22.64 21.20 12.15
C ALA A 416 -21.13 20.89 12.23
N SER A 417 -20.66 19.90 11.46
CA SER A 417 -19.26 19.47 11.39
C SER A 417 -18.33 20.61 10.97
N THR A 418 -18.73 21.38 9.95
CA THR A 418 -17.92 22.49 9.43
C THR A 418 -17.62 23.51 10.53
N LYS A 419 -18.64 23.97 11.26
CA LYS A 419 -18.47 24.90 12.38
C LYS A 419 -17.75 24.27 13.57
N TYR A 420 -18.08 23.02 13.89
CA TYR A 420 -17.44 22.31 15.00
C TYR A 420 -15.94 22.12 14.77
N ARG A 421 -15.52 21.87 13.52
CA ARG A 421 -14.13 21.74 13.11
C ARG A 421 -13.34 23.02 13.37
N GLU A 422 -13.90 24.17 13.01
CA GLU A 422 -13.28 25.48 13.27
C GLU A 422 -13.07 25.69 14.78
N PHE A 423 -14.09 25.42 15.59
CA PHE A 423 -14.00 25.47 17.06
C PHE A 423 -12.94 24.51 17.63
N TYR A 424 -12.92 23.26 17.16
CA TYR A 424 -12.00 22.22 17.62
C TYR A 424 -10.54 22.63 17.39
N PHE A 425 -10.20 23.08 16.18
CA PHE A 425 -8.83 23.46 15.84
C PHE A 425 -8.41 24.84 16.34
N SER A 426 -9.35 25.77 16.53
CA SER A 426 -9.04 27.07 17.15
C SER A 426 -8.61 26.92 18.62
N ASN A 427 -9.14 25.90 19.31
CA ASN A 427 -8.85 25.63 20.71
C ASN A 427 -7.66 24.69 20.93
N SER A 428 -7.24 23.90 19.94
CA SER A 428 -6.11 22.96 20.06
C SER A 428 -4.73 23.63 20.06
N HIS A 429 -4.63 24.94 19.78
CA HIS A 429 -3.37 25.67 19.61
C HIS A 429 -3.11 26.75 20.69
N SER A 430 -3.97 26.86 21.71
CA SER A 430 -3.83 27.82 22.80
C SER A 430 -2.96 27.24 23.93
N ILE A 431 -1.66 27.58 23.96
CA ILE A 431 -0.72 27.18 25.03
C ILE A 431 -1.08 27.82 26.38
N SER A 432 -1.86 28.89 26.38
CA SER A 432 -2.13 29.72 27.56
C SER A 432 -3.23 29.20 28.50
N ASN A 433 -4.05 28.24 28.08
CA ASN A 433 -5.08 27.62 28.93
C ASN A 433 -5.23 26.12 28.58
N PRO A 434 -4.58 25.21 29.34
CA PRO A 434 -4.70 23.78 29.08
C PRO A 434 -6.14 23.30 29.33
N ILE A 435 -6.74 22.70 28.31
CA ILE A 435 -8.07 22.09 28.38
C ILE A 435 -7.97 20.80 29.23
N PRO A 436 -8.90 20.55 30.16
CA PRO A 436 -8.94 19.27 30.89
C PRO A 436 -8.92 18.08 29.93
N ILE A 437 -8.21 17.02 30.29
CA ILE A 437 -8.00 15.84 29.43
C ILE A 437 -9.34 15.22 29.02
N GLU A 438 -10.30 15.17 29.95
CA GLU A 438 -11.65 14.65 29.72
C GLU A 438 -12.41 15.47 28.67
N THR A 439 -12.31 16.80 28.75
CA THR A 439 -12.89 17.73 27.76
C THR A 439 -12.21 17.59 26.41
N SER A 440 -10.89 17.36 26.37
CA SER A 440 -10.17 17.08 25.13
C SER A 440 -10.67 15.80 24.44
N PHE A 441 -10.87 14.72 25.21
CA PHE A 441 -11.45 13.48 24.68
C PHE A 441 -12.87 13.68 24.17
N LEU A 442 -13.74 14.37 24.91
CA LEU A 442 -15.10 14.68 24.44
C LEU A 442 -15.08 15.46 23.12
N ARG A 443 -14.20 16.45 23.00
CA ARG A 443 -14.10 17.27 21.78
C ARG A 443 -13.59 16.48 20.58
N SER A 444 -12.59 15.62 20.81
CA SER A 444 -12.11 14.68 19.79
C SER A 444 -13.21 13.70 19.35
N ALA A 445 -13.99 13.18 20.30
CA ALA A 445 -15.12 12.31 20.04
C ALA A 445 -16.22 13.02 19.24
N GLY A 446 -16.54 14.27 19.59
CA GLY A 446 -17.49 15.12 18.86
C GLY A 446 -17.08 15.33 17.41
N TYR A 447 -15.82 15.71 17.19
CA TYR A 447 -15.26 15.89 15.84
C TYR A 447 -15.34 14.60 15.02
N THR A 448 -14.86 13.50 15.59
CA THR A 448 -14.81 12.19 14.92
C THR A 448 -16.20 11.66 14.60
N PHE A 449 -17.14 11.76 15.54
CA PHE A 449 -18.50 11.25 15.34
C PHE A 449 -19.26 12.03 14.27
N LEU A 450 -19.18 13.37 14.27
CA LEU A 450 -19.84 14.19 13.24
C LEU A 450 -19.35 13.80 11.85
N ASP A 451 -18.04 13.64 11.69
CA ASP A 451 -17.40 13.28 10.43
C ASP A 451 -17.70 11.83 9.99
N PHE A 452 -17.70 10.89 10.94
CA PHE A 452 -18.14 9.51 10.74
C PHE A 452 -19.61 9.43 10.31
N ALA A 453 -20.50 10.18 10.96
CA ALA A 453 -21.92 10.15 10.68
C ALA A 453 -22.23 10.65 9.26
N ILE A 454 -21.57 11.73 8.80
CA ILE A 454 -21.69 12.22 7.41
C ILE A 454 -21.34 11.10 6.44
N TRP A 455 -20.14 10.53 6.59
CA TRP A 455 -19.69 9.44 5.73
C TRP A 455 -20.69 8.28 5.74
N ARG A 456 -21.08 7.82 6.93
CA ARG A 456 -21.91 6.62 7.06
C ARG A 456 -23.30 6.80 6.45
N LEU A 457 -23.91 7.96 6.65
CA LEU A 457 -25.24 8.27 6.10
C LEU A 457 -25.24 8.40 4.57
N LEU A 458 -24.10 8.79 3.98
CA LEU A 458 -23.93 8.90 2.52
C LEU A 458 -23.51 7.59 1.84
N THR A 459 -22.88 6.65 2.55
CA THR A 459 -22.50 5.35 1.95
C THR A 459 -23.70 4.59 1.39
N PHE A 460 -23.55 3.92 0.24
CA PHE A 460 -24.66 3.17 -0.38
C PHE A 460 -25.04 1.90 0.39
N PHE A 461 -24.07 1.21 0.98
CA PHE A 461 -24.25 -0.08 1.65
C PHE A 461 -24.75 0.08 3.10
N ASP A 462 -25.38 -0.95 3.65
CA ASP A 462 -25.88 -0.98 5.03
C ASP A 462 -25.46 -2.20 5.86
#